data_AF-A0A4R9PZ26-F1
#
_entry.id   AF-A0A4R9PZ26-F1
#
_cell.length_a   1.000
_cell.length_b   1.000
_cell.length_c   1.000
_cell.angle_alpha   90.00
_cell.angle_beta   90.00
_cell.angle_gamma   90.00
#
_symmetry.space_group_name_H-M   'P 1'
#
loop_
_entity.id
_entity.type
_entity.pdbx_description
1 polymer ?
#
loop_
_entity_poly.entity_id
_entity_poly.type
_entity_poly.pdbx_seq_one_letter_code
_entity_poly.pdbx_strand_id
1 'polypeptide(L)' 'MLIKFEYLVTRPNKDGTLRYYFKRRGQPVTRIHGEPMSEQFLAQCHACLAWVAPDDAKSEDACD' A
#
# COMPACT_ATOMS: atom_id res chain seq x y z
N MET A 1 14.46 -10.15 -0.88
CA MET A 1 13.61 -9.25 -1.69
C MET A 1 13.78 -7.84 -1.14
N LEU A 2 14.48 -6.96 -1.85
CA LEU A 2 14.57 -5.55 -1.46
C LEU A 2 13.23 -4.90 -1.82
N ILE A 3 12.47 -4.46 -0.82
CA ILE A 3 11.30 -3.63 -1.04
C ILE A 3 11.78 -2.39 -1.80
N LYS A 4 11.35 -2.23 -3.06
CA LYS A 4 11.64 -1.01 -3.80
C LYS A 4 10.92 0.13 -3.08
N PHE A 5 11.70 1.02 -2.47
CA PHE A 5 11.23 2.23 -1.79
C PHE A 5 10.48 3.21 -2.73
N GLU A 6 10.42 2.92 -4.03
CA GLU A 6 9.72 3.68 -5.06
C GLU A 6 8.24 3.93 -4.74
N TYR A 7 7.57 3.00 -4.07
CA TYR A 7 6.16 3.14 -3.69
C TYR A 7 5.95 3.74 -2.30
N LEU A 8 7.04 3.97 -1.55
CA LEU A 8 6.95 4.48 -0.19
C LEU A 8 7.04 6.01 -0.20
N VAL A 9 5.99 6.66 0.30
CA VAL A 9 5.91 8.10 0.47
C VAL A 9 5.98 8.44 1.95
N THR A 10 6.94 9.28 2.30
CA THR A 10 7.13 9.74 3.68
C THR A 10 6.53 11.14 3.84
N ARG A 11 5.81 11.38 4.95
CA ARG A 11 5.30 12.70 5.31
C ARG A 11 5.62 13.04 6.76
N PRO A 12 6.15 14.23 7.04
CA PRO A 12 6.36 14.67 8.42
C PRO A 12 5.03 15.06 9.08
N ASN A 13 4.95 14.81 10.39
CA ASN A 13 3.90 15.29 11.27
C ASN A 13 4.29 16.61 11.90
N LYS A 14 3.30 17.29 12.51
CA LYS A 14 3.51 18.53 13.26
C LYS A 14 4.44 18.35 14.46
N ASP A 15 4.49 17.15 15.03
CA ASP A 15 5.35 16.79 16.17
C ASP A 15 6.77 16.33 15.75
N GLY A 16 7.08 16.35 14.45
CA GLY A 16 8.37 15.91 13.91
C GLY A 16 8.47 14.40 13.63
N THR A 17 7.46 13.60 13.99
CA THR A 17 7.43 12.17 13.63
C THR A 17 7.11 11.96 12.16
N LEU A 18 7.46 10.79 11.60
CA LEU A 18 7.22 10.47 10.19
C LEU A 18 6.02 9.54 10.03
N ARG A 19 5.19 9.80 9.02
CA ARG A 19 4.18 8.86 8.52
C ARG A 19 4.63 8.28 7.21
N TYR A 20 4.37 6.99 7.04
CA TYR A 20 4.70 6.25 5.83
C TYR A 20 3.42 5.84 5.12
N TYR A 21 3.43 5.99 3.80
CA TYR A 21 2.32 5.62 2.94
C TYR A 21 2.85 4.77 1.78
N PHE A 22 2.12 3.72 1.44
CA PHE A 22 2.33 2.96 0.22
C PHE A 22 1.42 3.53 -0.87
N LYS A 23 2.02 3.95 -1.98
CA LYS A 23 1.33 4.52 -3.14
C LYS A 23 1.80 3.86 -4.42
N ARG A 24 0.91 3.11 -5.05
CA ARG A 24 1.11 2.48 -6.37
C ARG A 24 -0.06 2.82 -7.29
N ARG A 25 0.22 3.03 -8.58
CA ARG A 25 -0.83 3.31 -9.56
C ARG A 25 -1.83 2.16 -9.61
N GLY A 26 -3.13 2.47 -9.57
CA GLY A 26 -4.21 1.47 -9.59
C GLY A 26 -4.54 0.87 -8.22
N GLN A 27 -3.83 1.25 -7.14
CA GLN A 27 -4.09 0.79 -5.78
C GLN A 27 -4.46 1.98 -4.88
N PRO A 28 -5.35 1.78 -3.89
CA PRO A 28 -5.58 2.76 -2.83
C PRO A 28 -4.28 3.11 -2.11
N VAL A 29 -4.17 4.38 -1.66
CA VAL A 29 -3.04 4.78 -0.81
C VAL A 29 -3.24 4.19 0.58
N THR A 30 -2.28 3.35 1.01
CA THR A 30 -2.35 2.65 2.30
C THR A 30 -1.37 3.27 3.27
N ARG A 31 -1.79 3.53 4.51
CA ARG A 31 -0.87 3.97 5.56
C ARG A 31 -0.12 2.77 6.12
N ILE A 32 1.21 2.89 6.23
CA ILE A 32 2.07 1.87 6.84
C ILE A 32 2.42 2.29 8.26
N HIS A 33 2.26 1.37 9.19
CA HIS A 33 2.49 1.57 10.62
C HIS A 33 3.74 0.82 11.09
N GLY A 34 4.30 1.27 12.21
CA GLY A 34 5.48 0.68 12.84
C GLY A 34 6.80 1.34 12.43
N GLU A 35 7.87 0.89 13.07
CA GLU A 35 9.22 1.39 12.81
C GLU A 35 9.69 1.00 11.40
N PRO A 36 10.39 1.89 10.67
CA PRO A 36 10.99 1.55 9.39
C PRO A 36 11.83 0.29 9.50
N MET A 37 11.71 -0.60 8.51
CA MET A 37 12.43 -1.87 8.45
C MET A 37 12.08 -2.90 9.53
N SER A 38 11.17 -2.60 10.45
CA SER A 38 10.62 -3.61 11.36
C SER A 38 9.85 -4.68 10.58
N GLU A 39 9.75 -5.88 11.14
CA GLU A 39 9.02 -6.99 10.51
C GLU A 39 7.56 -6.60 10.20
N GLN A 40 6.91 -5.90 11.13
CA GLN A 40 5.54 -5.41 10.95
C GLN A 40 5.43 -4.42 9.78
N PHE A 41 6.42 -3.55 9.61
CA PHE A 41 6.47 -2.58 8.52
C PHE A 41 6.66 -3.29 7.17
N LEU A 42 7.63 -4.22 7.11
CA LEU A 42 7.92 -4.99 5.90
C LEU A 42 6.72 -5.87 5.50
N ALA A 43 6.04 -6.47 6.46
CA ALA A 43 4.84 -7.29 6.23
C ALA A 43 3.71 -6.48 5.59
N GLN A 44 3.44 -5.26 6.07
CA GLN A 44 2.44 -4.37 5.48
C GLN A 44 2.83 -3.94 4.06
N CYS A 45 4.11 -3.63 3.83
CA CYS A 45 4.61 -3.31 2.49
C CYS A 45 4.49 -4.51 1.54
N HIS A 46 4.80 -5.73 2.00
CA HIS A 46 4.62 -6.95 1.21
C HIS A 46 3.14 -7.22 0.90
N ALA A 47 2.24 -7.02 1.86
CA ALA A 47 0.80 -7.13 1.62
C ALA A 47 0.32 -6.13 0.55
N CYS A 48 0.84 -4.89 0.57
CA CYS A 48 0.52 -3.91 -0.45
C CYS A 48 1.07 -4.31 -1.83
N LEU A 49 2.27 -4.91 -1.91
CA LEU A 49 2.86 -5.40 -3.16
C LEU A 49 2.11 -6.61 -3.74
N ALA A 50 1.61 -7.49 -2.87
CA ALA A 50 0.83 -8.66 -3.23
C ALA A 50 -0.64 -8.33 -3.55
N TRP A 51 -1.08 -7.08 -3.31
CA TRP A 51 -2.43 -6.66 -3.63
C TRP A 51 -2.68 -6.76 -5.13
N VAL A 52 -3.75 -7.47 -5.47
CA VAL A 52 -4.34 -7.54 -6.80
C VAL A 52 -5.57 -6.66 -6.78
N ALA A 53 -5.75 -5.83 -7.81
CA ALA A 53 -7.00 -5.08 -7.92
C ALA A 53 -8.17 -6.06 -7.91
N PRO A 54 -9.25 -5.78 -7.16
CA PRO A 54 -10.49 -6.47 -7.47
C PRO A 54 -10.74 -6.21 -8.95
N ASP A 55 -10.73 -7.25 -9.77
CA ASP A 55 -11.18 -7.14 -11.17
C ASP A 55 -12.49 -6.36 -11.11
N ASP A 56 -12.60 -5.32 -11.93
CA ASP A 56 -13.86 -4.62 -12.12
C ASP A 56 -14.87 -5.70 -12.49
N ALA A 57 -15.65 -6.16 -11.50
CA ALA A 57 -16.80 -6.99 -11.70
C ALA A 57 -17.82 -6.07 -12.38
N LYS A 58 -17.62 -5.83 -13.68
CA LYS A 58 -18.74 -5.58 -14.56
C LYS A 58 -19.61 -6.82 -14.45
N SER A 59 -20.66 -6.68 -13.66
CA SER A 59 -21.89 -7.44 -13.81
C SER A 59 -22.29 -7.39 -15.29
N GLU A 60 -21.92 -8.40 -16.06
CA GLU A 60 -22.72 -8.83 -17.21
C GLU A 60 -23.65 -9.93 -16.70
N ASP A 61 -24.63 -9.49 -15.91
CA ASP A 61 -25.89 -10.19 -15.78
C ASP A 61 -26.76 -9.64 -16.92
N ALA A 62 -26.74 -10.36 -18.04
CA ALA A 62 -27.74 -10.24 -19.09
C ALA A 62 -27.91 -11.62 -19.73
N CYS A 63 -28.58 -12.50 -18.99
CA CYS A 63 -29.52 -13.42 -19.62
C CYS A 63 -30.62 -12.58 -20.29
N ASP A 64 -30.72 -12.62 -21.61
CA ASP A 64 -31.81 -13.27 -22.37
C ASP A 64 -31.52 -13.18 -23.89
#